data_AF-A0A1M5BVG5-F1
#
_entry.id   AF-A0A1M5BVG5-F1
#
_cell.length_a   1.000
_cell.length_b   1.000
_cell.length_c   1.000
_cell.angle_alpha   90.00
_cell.angle_beta   90.00
_cell.angle_gamma   90.00
#
_symmetry.space_group_name_H-M   'P 1'
#
loop_
_entity.id
_entity.type
_entity.pdbx_description
1 polymer ?
#
loop_
_entity_poly.entity_id
_entity_poly.type
_entity_poly.pdbx_seq_one_letter_code
_entity_poly.pdbx_strand_id
1 'polypeptide(L)'
;MARPGGTAPLAQGAARGVVAAMAMSGLRTLSGALGVVRETPPEAIVRERGPSLLRAVPERGERGVIELMHWAYGAVGGAAYSALPRRLRRRWSTGPLYGVLLWGLFEAVMAPLLGLRRTRQPRPAERVALLVDHVLYGWIVGAGSPLRDQRR
;
A
#
# COMPACT_ATOMS: atom_id res chain seq x y z
N MET A 1 -8.70 -17.20 32.95
CA MET A 1 -9.36 -16.03 32.33
C MET A 1 -8.71 -15.73 30.97
N ALA A 2 -9.35 -16.15 29.88
CA ALA A 2 -8.87 -15.86 28.53
C ALA A 2 -9.18 -14.39 28.18
N ARG A 3 -8.18 -13.61 27.77
CA ARG A 3 -8.37 -12.21 27.36
C ARG A 3 -8.92 -12.18 25.92
N PRO A 4 -10.11 -11.62 25.66
CA PRO A 4 -10.55 -11.33 24.30
C PRO A 4 -9.75 -10.12 23.79
N GLY A 5 -8.66 -10.35 23.05
CA GLY A 5 -7.79 -9.25 22.62
C GLY A 5 -6.90 -9.48 21.40
N GLY A 6 -6.91 -10.67 20.79
CA GLY A 6 -5.97 -11.01 19.71
C GLY A 6 -6.26 -10.33 18.36
N THR A 7 -7.53 -10.08 18.04
CA THR A 7 -7.95 -9.68 16.68
C THR A 7 -8.24 -8.19 16.52
N ALA A 8 -8.67 -7.50 17.59
CA ALA A 8 -8.98 -6.06 17.55
C ALA A 8 -7.80 -5.17 17.09
N PRO A 9 -6.54 -5.43 17.49
CA PRO A 9 -5.39 -4.66 16.99
C PRO A 9 -5.12 -4.88 15.50
N LEU A 10 -5.37 -6.11 15.01
CA LEU A 10 -5.18 -6.48 13.60
C LEU A 10 -6.27 -5.86 12.73
N ALA A 11 -7.54 -5.92 13.16
CA ALA A 11 -8.65 -5.29 12.45
C ALA A 11 -8.49 -3.76 12.37
N GLN A 12 -8.04 -3.13 13.47
CA GLN A 12 -7.74 -1.70 13.47
C GLN A 12 -6.52 -1.37 12.57
N GLY A 13 -5.52 -2.24 12.52
CA GLY A 13 -4.41 -2.16 11.58
C GLY A 13 -4.87 -2.24 10.13
N ALA A 14 -5.72 -3.21 9.81
CA ALA A 14 -6.27 -3.41 8.48
C ALA A 14 -7.08 -2.20 8.02
N ALA A 15 -7.99 -1.67 8.86
CA ALA A 15 -8.75 -0.47 8.54
C ALA A 15 -7.85 0.74 8.24
N ARG A 16 -6.79 0.94 9.03
CA ARG A 16 -5.80 2.00 8.77
C ARG A 16 -5.03 1.77 7.49
N GLY A 17 -4.70 0.51 7.19
CA GLY A 17 -4.09 0.10 5.94
C GLY A 17 -4.95 0.45 4.72
N VAL A 18 -6.27 0.24 4.80
CA VAL A 18 -7.22 0.66 3.76
C VAL A 18 -7.21 2.19 3.59
N VAL A 19 -7.31 2.96 4.69
CA VAL A 19 -7.27 4.43 4.64
C VAL A 19 -5.95 4.92 4.04
N ALA A 20 -4.83 4.31 4.44
CA ALA A 20 -3.52 4.63 3.90
C ALA A 20 -3.42 4.34 2.39
N ALA A 21 -4.00 3.22 1.94
CA ALA A 21 -4.06 2.89 0.51
C ALA A 21 -4.96 3.87 -0.26
N MET A 22 -6.10 4.29 0.29
CA MET A 22 -6.94 5.33 -0.32
C MET A 22 -6.20 6.66 -0.47
N ALA A 23 -5.46 7.08 0.57
CA ALA A 23 -4.64 8.29 0.51
C ALA A 23 -3.54 8.19 -0.56
N MET A 24 -2.89 7.02 -0.67
CA MET A 24 -1.90 6.73 -1.71
C MET A 24 -2.53 6.80 -3.11
N SER A 25 -3.70 6.19 -3.33
CA SER A 25 -4.42 6.28 -4.61
C SER A 25 -4.80 7.72 -4.98
N GLY A 26 -5.17 8.53 -3.99
CA GLY A 26 -5.43 9.96 -4.18
C GLY A 26 -4.17 10.73 -4.61
N LEU A 27 -3.05 10.52 -3.89
CA LEU A 27 -1.77 11.13 -4.23
C LEU A 27 -1.28 10.68 -5.61
N ARG A 28 -1.50 9.41 -5.94
CA ARG A 28 -1.21 8.87 -7.26
C ARG A 28 -2.02 9.56 -8.35
N THR A 29 -3.33 9.71 -8.15
CA THR A 29 -4.22 10.41 -9.09
C THR A 29 -3.72 11.82 -9.35
N LEU A 30 -3.30 12.54 -8.31
CA LEU A 30 -2.70 13.86 -8.43
C LEU A 30 -1.38 13.82 -9.22
N SER A 31 -0.47 12.91 -8.88
CA SER A 31 0.82 12.77 -9.56
C SER A 31 0.68 12.40 -11.04
N GLY A 32 -0.35 11.62 -11.38
CA GLY A 32 -0.72 11.28 -12.75
C GLY A 32 -1.29 12.47 -13.51
N ALA A 33 -2.17 13.25 -12.88
CA ALA A 33 -2.70 14.49 -13.46
C ALA A 33 -1.60 15.53 -13.73
N LEU A 34 -0.55 15.55 -12.90
CA LEU A 34 0.64 16.38 -13.08
C LEU A 34 1.68 15.78 -14.07
N GLY A 35 1.43 14.59 -14.63
CA GLY A 35 2.32 13.92 -15.57
C GLY A 35 3.62 13.38 -14.95
N VAL A 36 3.71 13.31 -13.61
CA VAL A 36 4.89 12.84 -12.87
C VAL A 36 4.99 11.31 -12.89
N VAL A 37 3.85 10.63 -12.73
CA VAL A 37 3.75 9.16 -12.77
C VAL A 37 2.81 8.80 -13.90
N ARG A 38 3.27 7.94 -14.82
CA ARG A 38 2.44 7.55 -15.96
C ARG A 38 1.66 6.29 -15.70
N GLU A 39 2.25 5.33 -14.99
CA GLU A 39 1.62 4.04 -14.80
C GLU A 39 2.18 3.32 -13.59
N THR A 40 1.35 2.52 -12.93
CA THR A 40 1.72 1.86 -11.68
C THR A 40 1.62 0.33 -11.80
N PRO A 41 2.25 -0.42 -10.89
CA PRO A 41 2.38 -1.87 -11.07
C PRO A 41 1.04 -2.62 -11.20
N PRO A 42 -0.02 -2.32 -10.42
CA PRO A 42 -1.34 -2.93 -10.62
C PRO A 42 -1.98 -2.62 -11.98
N GLU A 43 -1.80 -1.41 -12.51
CA GLU A 43 -2.24 -1.01 -13.84
C GLU A 43 -1.50 -1.83 -14.91
N ALA A 44 -0.20 -2.05 -14.73
CA ALA A 44 0.58 -2.91 -15.61
C ALA A 44 0.14 -4.38 -15.56
N ILE A 45 -0.24 -4.91 -14.38
CA ILE A 45 -0.80 -6.28 -14.23
C ILE A 45 -2.10 -6.41 -15.02
N VAL A 46 -3.02 -5.46 -14.84
CA VAL A 46 -4.32 -5.49 -15.51
C VAL A 46 -4.15 -5.38 -17.03
N ARG A 47 -3.25 -4.51 -17.51
CA ARG A 47 -2.94 -4.41 -18.93
C ARG A 47 -2.27 -5.66 -19.51
N GLU A 48 -1.26 -6.21 -18.83
CA GLU A 48 -0.47 -7.34 -19.36
C GLU A 48 -1.15 -8.70 -19.18
N ARG A 49 -1.99 -8.88 -18.14
CA ARG A 49 -2.70 -10.14 -17.85
C ARG A 49 -4.21 -10.07 -18.07
N GLY A 50 -4.69 -8.96 -18.61
CA GLY A 50 -6.11 -8.63 -18.82
C GLY A 50 -6.97 -9.78 -19.37
N PRO A 51 -6.55 -10.53 -20.41
CA PRO A 51 -7.39 -11.58 -20.98
C PRO A 51 -7.66 -12.78 -20.06
N SER A 52 -6.94 -12.92 -18.94
CA SER A 52 -7.06 -14.04 -17.99
C SER A 52 -7.69 -13.63 -16.66
N LEU A 53 -7.50 -12.39 -16.21
CA LEU A 53 -8.09 -11.86 -14.97
C LEU A 53 -9.41 -11.10 -15.20
N LEU A 54 -9.62 -10.55 -16.40
CA LEU A 54 -10.75 -9.68 -16.74
C LEU A 54 -11.80 -10.34 -17.63
N ARG A 55 -11.72 -11.65 -17.92
CA ARG A 55 -12.77 -12.37 -18.68
C ARG A 55 -14.18 -12.20 -18.12
N ALA A 56 -14.31 -11.82 -16.85
CA ALA A 56 -15.56 -11.60 -16.15
C ALA A 56 -15.85 -10.12 -15.82
N VAL A 57 -14.99 -9.16 -16.21
CA VAL A 57 -15.12 -7.75 -15.80
C VAL A 57 -15.23 -6.87 -17.05
N PRO A 58 -16.33 -6.09 -17.21
CA PRO A 58 -16.46 -5.15 -18.32
C PRO A 58 -15.33 -4.11 -18.30
N GLU A 59 -14.93 -3.58 -19.46
CA GLU A 59 -13.81 -2.61 -19.63
C GLU A 59 -13.89 -1.38 -18.68
N ARG A 60 -15.10 -1.03 -18.20
CA ARG A 60 -15.32 0.06 -17.23
C ARG A 60 -15.02 -0.30 -15.77
N GLY A 61 -14.82 -1.58 -15.46
CA GLY A 61 -14.59 -2.12 -14.11
C GLY A 61 -13.12 -2.34 -13.75
N GLU A 62 -12.20 -2.24 -14.72
CA GLU A 62 -10.76 -2.46 -14.51
C GLU A 62 -10.17 -1.56 -13.41
N ARG A 63 -10.57 -0.28 -13.41
CA ARG A 63 -10.14 0.68 -12.39
C ARG A 63 -10.60 0.29 -10.99
N GLY A 64 -11.83 -0.20 -10.85
CA GLY A 64 -12.36 -0.66 -9.57
C GLY A 64 -11.63 -1.89 -9.04
N VAL A 65 -11.22 -2.80 -9.91
CA VAL A 65 -10.40 -3.97 -9.53
C VAL A 65 -9.02 -3.53 -9.04
N ILE A 66 -8.39 -2.59 -9.73
CA ILE A 66 -7.08 -2.04 -9.33
C ILE A 66 -7.16 -1.36 -7.97
N GLU A 67 -8.20 -0.56 -7.73
CA GLU A 67 -8.43 0.11 -6.45
C GLU A 67 -8.71 -0.90 -5.33
N LEU A 68 -9.52 -1.93 -5.60
CA LEU A 68 -9.77 -3.00 -4.65
C LEU A 68 -8.50 -3.76 -4.28
N MET A 69 -7.63 -4.05 -5.26
CA MET A 69 -6.33 -4.69 -4.99
C MET A 69 -5.45 -3.80 -4.10
N HIS A 70 -5.37 -2.48 -4.38
CA HIS A 70 -4.64 -1.55 -3.53
C HIS A 70 -5.18 -1.55 -2.10
N TRP A 71 -6.50 -1.56 -1.92
CA TRP A 71 -7.12 -1.59 -0.60
C TRP A 71 -6.86 -2.92 0.11
N ALA A 72 -6.93 -4.04 -0.60
CA ALA A 72 -6.63 -5.37 -0.04
C ALA A 72 -5.17 -5.48 0.40
N TYR A 73 -4.22 -5.07 -0.44
CA TYR A 73 -2.80 -5.02 -0.08
C TYR A 73 -2.55 -4.06 1.08
N GLY A 74 -3.20 -2.89 1.08
CA GLY A 74 -3.17 -1.95 2.19
C GLY A 74 -3.68 -2.57 3.49
N ALA A 75 -4.81 -3.26 3.47
CA ALA A 75 -5.38 -3.92 4.64
C ALA A 75 -4.42 -4.97 5.22
N VAL A 76 -3.84 -5.83 4.37
CA VAL A 76 -2.85 -6.83 4.79
C VAL A 76 -1.61 -6.16 5.37
N GLY A 77 -1.07 -5.13 4.70
CA GLY A 77 0.09 -4.40 5.17
C GLY A 77 -0.17 -3.66 6.49
N GLY A 78 -1.36 -3.09 6.69
CA GLY A 78 -1.74 -2.43 7.94
C GLY A 78 -1.90 -3.42 9.10
N ALA A 79 -2.49 -4.59 8.84
CA ALA A 79 -2.58 -5.67 9.82
C ALA A 79 -1.19 -6.19 10.22
N ALA A 80 -0.30 -6.41 9.24
CA ALA A 80 1.08 -6.84 9.47
C ALA A 80 1.87 -5.80 10.30
N TYR A 81 1.70 -4.51 10.03
CA TYR A 81 2.29 -3.46 10.87
C TYR A 81 1.80 -3.54 12.31
N SER A 82 0.49 -3.72 12.54
CA SER A 82 -0.09 -3.85 13.88
C SER A 82 0.47 -5.05 14.68
N ALA A 83 0.94 -6.09 13.99
CA ALA A 83 1.59 -7.24 14.61
C ALA A 83 3.02 -6.94 15.09
N LEU A 84 3.65 -5.84 14.66
CA LEU A 84 4.99 -5.46 15.11
C LEU A 84 5.03 -5.21 16.64
N PRO A 85 6.16 -5.53 17.30
CA PRO A 85 6.34 -5.25 18.71
C PRO A 85 6.06 -3.78 19.05
N ARG A 86 5.36 -3.55 20.16
CA ARG A 86 4.97 -2.19 20.61
C ARG A 86 6.17 -1.24 20.73
N ARG A 87 7.36 -1.76 21.06
CA ARG A 87 8.62 -1.00 21.13
C ARG A 87 9.03 -0.38 19.78
N LEU A 88 8.80 -1.09 18.68
CA LEU A 88 9.07 -0.61 17.33
C LEU A 88 8.01 0.43 16.94
N ARG A 89 6.72 0.11 17.13
CA ARG A 89 5.60 1.00 16.74
C ARG A 89 5.56 2.35 17.46
N ARG A 90 6.26 2.51 18.60
CA ARG A 90 6.36 3.80 19.32
C ARG A 90 7.29 4.81 18.65
N ARG A 91 8.21 4.37 17.78
CA ARG A 91 9.11 5.28 17.09
C ARG A 91 8.38 5.92 15.91
N TRP A 92 8.40 7.25 15.84
CA TRP A 92 7.75 8.02 14.78
C TRP A 92 8.24 7.62 13.37
N SER A 93 9.51 7.22 13.25
CA SER A 93 10.12 6.79 11.99
C SER A 93 9.76 5.36 11.56
N THR A 94 9.23 4.51 12.45
CA THR A 94 8.95 3.10 12.12
C THR A 94 7.84 2.96 11.10
N GLY A 95 6.83 3.84 11.12
CA GLY A 95 5.80 3.88 10.08
C GLY A 95 6.38 4.15 8.69
N PRO A 96 7.04 5.31 8.47
CA PRO A 96 7.69 5.64 7.21
C PRO A 96 8.67 4.57 6.71
N LEU A 97 9.57 4.08 7.58
CA LEU A 97 10.52 3.03 7.21
C LEU A 97 9.82 1.73 6.80
N TYR A 98 8.74 1.37 7.49
CA TYR A 98 7.92 0.22 7.10
C TYR A 98 7.32 0.39 5.70
N GLY A 99 6.81 1.58 5.38
CA GLY A 99 6.32 1.90 4.03
C GLY A 99 7.39 1.71 2.95
N VAL A 100 8.61 2.23 3.18
CA VAL A 100 9.74 2.06 2.26
C VAL A 100 10.13 0.59 2.10
N LEU A 101 10.15 -0.19 3.18
CA LEU A 101 10.42 -1.62 3.12
C LEU A 101 9.35 -2.37 2.34
N LEU A 102 8.08 -2.02 2.53
CA LEU A 102 6.96 -2.61 1.79
C LEU A 102 7.08 -2.32 0.29
N TRP A 103 7.46 -1.09 -0.09
CA TRP A 103 7.74 -0.73 -1.47
C TRP A 103 8.87 -1.57 -2.07
N GLY A 104 10.00 -1.65 -1.38
CA GLY A 104 11.15 -2.43 -1.83
C GLY A 104 10.83 -3.92 -1.96
N LEU A 105 10.08 -4.49 -1.03
CA LEU A 105 9.60 -5.87 -1.11
C LEU A 105 8.69 -6.08 -2.32
N PHE A 106 7.78 -5.14 -2.57
CA PHE A 106 6.92 -5.19 -3.73
C PHE A 106 7.73 -5.16 -5.03
N GLU A 107 8.71 -4.26 -5.15
CA GLU A 107 9.58 -4.19 -6.32
C GLU A 107 10.43 -5.46 -6.51
N ALA A 108 10.95 -6.03 -5.41
CA ALA A 108 11.84 -7.19 -5.45
C ALA A 108 11.09 -8.52 -5.67
N VAL A 109 9.83 -8.62 -5.24
CA VAL A 109 9.07 -9.88 -5.24
C VAL A 109 8.00 -9.87 -6.31
N MET A 110 7.12 -8.88 -6.32
CA MET A 110 5.96 -8.88 -7.21
C MET A 110 6.35 -8.56 -8.66
N ALA A 111 7.28 -7.61 -8.88
CA ALA A 111 7.70 -7.26 -10.23
C ALA A 111 8.28 -8.47 -11.03
N PRO A 112 9.19 -9.29 -10.48
CA PRO A 112 9.66 -10.49 -11.18
C PRO A 112 8.62 -11.61 -11.23
N LEU A 113 7.86 -11.87 -10.14
CA LEU A 113 6.85 -12.94 -10.12
C LEU A 113 5.73 -12.73 -11.13
N LEU A 114 5.36 -11.48 -11.38
CA LEU A 114 4.30 -11.15 -12.32
C LEU A 114 4.77 -11.16 -13.77
N GLY A 115 6.09 -11.31 -14.01
CA GLY A 115 6.67 -11.30 -15.34
C GLY A 115 6.47 -9.96 -16.06
N LEU A 116 6.19 -8.89 -15.30
CA LEU A 116 5.98 -7.57 -15.84
C LEU A 116 7.28 -7.15 -16.50
N ARG A 117 7.32 -7.23 -17.82
CA ARG A 117 8.41 -6.64 -18.59
C ARG A 117 8.24 -5.15 -18.38
N ARG A 118 8.95 -4.57 -17.41
CA ARG A 118 9.12 -3.12 -17.29
C ARG A 118 9.69 -2.63 -18.62
N THR A 119 8.81 -2.30 -19.55
CA THR A 119 9.14 -1.92 -20.93
C THR A 119 9.99 -0.65 -20.94
N ARG A 120 10.03 0.09 -19.81
CA ARG A 120 10.94 1.19 -19.52
C ARG A 120 11.36 1.20 -18.05
N GLN A 121 12.59 1.64 -17.79
CA GLN A 121 13.00 2.03 -16.45
C GLN A 121 12.21 3.29 -16.01
N PRO A 122 11.64 3.31 -14.80
CA PRO A 122 10.91 4.47 -14.31
C PRO A 122 11.85 5.69 -14.19
N ARG A 123 11.33 6.88 -14.51
CA ARG A 123 12.10 8.13 -14.39
C ARG A 123 12.46 8.38 -12.92
N PRO A 124 13.54 9.11 -12.61
CA PRO A 124 13.88 9.46 -11.23
C PRO A 124 12.72 10.12 -10.47
N ALA A 125 11.98 11.03 -11.12
CA ALA A 125 10.82 11.69 -10.55
C ALA A 125 9.67 10.71 -10.22
N GLU A 126 9.47 9.69 -11.06
CA GLU A 126 8.46 8.65 -10.86
C GLU A 126 8.83 7.74 -9.67
N ARG A 127 10.12 7.40 -9.53
CA ARG A 127 10.63 6.68 -8.35
C ARG A 127 10.47 7.49 -7.06
N VAL A 128 10.71 8.80 -7.11
CA VAL A 128 10.50 9.68 -5.95
C VAL A 128 9.02 9.75 -5.59
N ALA A 129 8.13 9.91 -6.57
CA ALA A 129 6.68 9.91 -6.31
C ALA A 129 6.22 8.59 -5.70
N LEU A 130 6.69 7.45 -6.25
CA LEU A 130 6.47 6.12 -5.71
C LEU A 130 6.97 5.97 -4.26
N LEU A 131 8.14 6.49 -3.96
CA LEU A 131 8.69 6.48 -2.60
C LEU A 131 7.82 7.32 -1.65
N VAL A 132 7.42 8.51 -2.07
CA VAL A 132 6.58 9.42 -1.27
C VAL A 132 5.23 8.78 -0.97
N ASP A 133 4.60 8.14 -1.95
CA ASP A 133 3.38 7.35 -1.79
C ASP A 133 3.51 6.34 -0.64
N HIS A 134 4.62 5.61 -0.59
CA HIS A 134 4.85 4.57 0.41
C HIS A 134 5.26 5.13 1.77
N VAL A 135 6.01 6.23 1.81
CA VAL A 135 6.29 6.97 3.04
C VAL A 135 4.98 7.48 3.66
N LEU A 136 4.07 8.04 2.85
CA LEU A 136 2.74 8.48 3.28
C LEU A 136 1.92 7.31 3.83
N TYR A 137 1.89 6.19 3.11
CA TYR A 137 1.21 4.98 3.58
C TYR A 137 1.73 4.53 4.95
N GLY A 138 3.05 4.41 5.08
CA GLY A 138 3.72 4.03 6.32
C GLY A 138 3.45 5.01 7.47
N TRP A 139 3.43 6.30 7.15
CA TRP A 139 3.08 7.36 8.11
C TRP A 139 1.66 7.18 8.65
N ILE A 140 0.66 7.01 7.78
CA ILE A 140 -0.76 6.86 8.19
C ILE A 140 -0.96 5.59 9.03
N VAL A 141 -0.37 4.47 8.62
CA VAL A 141 -0.42 3.22 9.38
C VAL A 141 0.24 3.37 10.76
N GLY A 142 1.36 4.10 10.83
CA GLY A 142 2.08 4.39 12.07
C GLY A 142 1.38 5.38 13.00
N ALA A 143 0.70 6.40 12.46
CA ALA A 143 0.10 7.51 13.19
C ALA A 143 -1.01 7.12 14.18
N GLY A 144 -1.60 5.94 13.99
CA GLY A 144 -2.59 5.41 14.93
C GLY A 144 -2.02 4.73 16.17
N SER A 145 -0.70 4.61 16.28
CA SER A 145 0.03 3.99 17.40
C SER A 145 0.33 4.92 18.60
N PRO A 146 0.55 6.25 18.45
CA PRO A 146 0.96 7.11 19.57
C PRO A 146 -0.19 7.66 20.44
N LEU A 147 -1.39 7.88 19.90
CA LEU A 147 -2.41 8.72 20.57
C LEU A 147 -3.24 8.03 21.66
N ARG A 148 -3.11 6.71 21.84
CA ARG A 148 -3.78 5.99 22.95
C ARG A 148 -2.95 5.88 24.23
N ASP A 149 -1.68 6.30 24.20
CA ASP A 149 -0.69 6.02 25.25
C ASP A 149 -0.31 7.25 26.11
N GLN A 150 -0.89 8.43 25.85
CA GLN A 150 -0.66 9.65 26.65
C GLN A 150 -1.78 9.96 27.67
N ARG A 151 -2.83 9.12 27.76
CA ARG A 151 -3.98 9.31 28.67
C ARG A 151 -4.12 8.21 29.74
N ARG A 152 -3.06 7.43 29.99
CA ARG A 152 -3.03 6.45 31.09
C ARG A 152 -1.72 6.57 31.85
#